data_AF-A0A1I7D5L9-F1
#
_entry.id   AF-A0A1I7D5L9-F1
#
_cell.length_a   1.000
_cell.length_b   1.000
_cell.length_c   1.000
_cell.angle_alpha   90.00
_cell.angle_beta   90.00
_cell.angle_gamma   90.00
#
_symmetry.space_group_name_H-M   'P 1'
#
loop_
_entity.id
_entity.type
_entity.pdbx_description
1 polymer ?
#
loop_
_entity_poly.entity_id
_entity_poly.type
_entity_poly.pdbx_seq_one_letter_code
_entity_poly.pdbx_strand_id
1 'polypeptide(L)'
;MSPEQTDPFETALTALLAPLAKAMVARGVTIGPATEALKRALLQAALEETPGKTTDSRVSLKTGIHRKDVKRLRTDENGGSLKKSVNASALAISYWATAPEFQSSEGTPRDLPRHGSEKEPGFDELVRLTRADMAPGTVLEALIEQGVVTEVDDGFYRLLTHALLPAAGSAEQVAAYQATLSTHLTAATHNLIAPEGTSLNFDRILRYSHLSDESVETLNRLTQEKAQMLLEEVNALAREMQMNDAEQTANGRFAFGAYVLPKKPSSDEAAA
;
A
#
# COMPACT_ATOMS: atom_id res chain seq x y z
N MET A 1 -29.17 11.37 -34.23
CA MET A 1 -27.87 11.31 -33.52
C MET A 1 -27.97 10.18 -32.53
N SER A 2 -27.32 9.05 -32.79
CA SER A 2 -27.17 7.99 -31.79
C SER A 2 -26.24 8.50 -30.69
N PRO A 3 -26.49 8.20 -29.41
CA PRO A 3 -25.57 8.57 -28.35
C PRO A 3 -24.23 7.91 -28.63
N GLU A 4 -23.16 8.71 -28.62
CA GLU A 4 -21.78 8.24 -28.70
C GLU A 4 -21.60 7.20 -27.58
N GLN A 5 -21.39 5.93 -27.94
CA GLN A 5 -21.13 4.89 -26.95
C GLN A 5 -19.74 5.15 -26.38
N THR A 6 -19.68 5.81 -25.23
CA THR A 6 -18.47 5.99 -24.44
C THR A 6 -17.86 4.63 -24.15
N ASP A 7 -16.55 4.48 -24.34
CA ASP A 7 -15.82 3.25 -23.99
C ASP A 7 -16.11 2.91 -22.51
N PRO A 8 -16.58 1.68 -22.19
CA PRO A 8 -16.79 1.26 -20.81
C PRO A 8 -15.58 1.50 -19.90
N PHE A 9 -14.36 1.44 -20.46
CA PHE A 9 -13.13 1.74 -19.73
C PHE A 9 -13.00 3.22 -19.36
N GLU A 10 -13.47 4.15 -20.19
CA GLU A 10 -13.45 5.59 -19.89
C GLU A 10 -14.36 5.92 -18.68
N THR A 11 -15.52 5.25 -18.62
CA THR A 11 -16.42 5.36 -17.46
C THR A 11 -15.78 4.76 -16.20
N ALA A 12 -15.17 3.58 -16.31
CA ALA A 12 -14.48 2.94 -15.20
C ALA A 12 -13.28 3.76 -14.72
N LEU A 13 -12.49 4.32 -15.63
CA LEU A 13 -11.35 5.18 -15.33
C LEU A 13 -11.79 6.42 -14.56
N THR A 14 -12.87 7.07 -14.99
CA THR A 14 -13.42 8.22 -14.28
C THR A 14 -13.83 7.87 -12.85
N ALA A 15 -14.50 6.72 -12.67
CA ALA A 15 -14.91 6.24 -11.35
C ALA A 15 -13.72 5.90 -10.44
N LEU A 16 -12.65 5.30 -10.99
CA LEU A 16 -11.41 5.00 -10.25
C LEU A 16 -10.62 6.25 -9.88
N LEU A 17 -10.62 7.27 -10.74
CA LEU A 17 -9.95 8.54 -10.49
C LEU A 17 -10.71 9.42 -9.49
N ALA A 18 -12.03 9.27 -9.33
CA ALA A 18 -12.81 10.08 -8.41
C ALA A 18 -12.30 10.09 -6.95
N PRO A 19 -12.02 8.95 -6.28
CA PRO A 19 -11.44 8.96 -4.94
C PRO A 19 -10.01 9.55 -4.92
N LEU A 20 -9.20 9.35 -5.97
CA LEU A 20 -7.87 9.96 -6.07
C LEU A 20 -7.96 11.47 -6.22
N ALA A 21 -8.91 11.98 -7.00
CA ALA A 21 -9.17 13.41 -7.17
C ALA A 21 -9.60 14.06 -5.85
N LYS A 22 -10.42 13.36 -5.04
CA LYS A 22 -10.75 13.82 -3.68
C LYS A 22 -9.50 13.93 -2.80
N ALA A 23 -8.61 12.93 -2.84
CA ALA A 23 -7.34 12.98 -2.11
C ALA A 23 -6.43 14.11 -2.62
N MET A 24 -6.39 14.35 -3.92
CA MET A 24 -5.64 15.46 -4.52
C MET A 24 -6.13 16.81 -4.01
N VAL A 25 -7.45 17.06 -4.03
CA VAL A 25 -8.05 18.30 -3.51
C VAL A 25 -7.73 18.48 -2.03
N ALA A 26 -7.89 17.42 -1.23
CA ALA A 26 -7.60 17.46 0.20
C ALA A 26 -6.12 17.75 0.50
N ARG A 27 -5.20 17.43 -0.42
CA ARG A 27 -3.75 17.61 -0.27
C ARG A 27 -3.16 18.74 -1.12
N GLY A 28 -4.00 19.55 -1.77
CA GLY A 28 -3.54 20.65 -2.63
C GLY A 28 -2.76 20.22 -3.88
N VAL A 29 -2.89 18.96 -4.32
CA VAL A 29 -2.26 18.47 -5.54
C VAL A 29 -3.09 18.94 -6.74
N THR A 30 -2.48 19.78 -7.59
CA THR A 30 -3.13 20.31 -8.78
C THR A 30 -3.00 19.37 -9.99
N ILE A 31 -3.70 19.69 -11.09
CA ILE A 31 -3.73 18.84 -12.30
C ILE A 31 -2.36 18.65 -12.96
N GLY A 32 -1.45 19.62 -12.82
CA GLY A 32 -0.11 19.57 -13.43
C GLY A 32 0.72 18.38 -12.93
N PRO A 33 1.04 18.31 -11.62
CA PRO A 33 1.74 17.16 -11.03
C PRO A 33 1.05 15.81 -11.28
N ALA A 34 -0.29 15.77 -11.24
CA ALA A 34 -1.05 14.56 -11.52
C ALA A 34 -0.90 14.08 -12.97
N THR A 35 -0.91 15.02 -13.91
CA THR A 35 -0.68 14.72 -15.33
C THR A 35 0.75 14.22 -15.56
N GLU A 36 1.75 14.79 -14.88
CA GLU A 36 3.13 14.28 -14.97
C GLU A 36 3.26 12.87 -14.37
N ALA A 37 2.59 12.58 -13.26
CA ALA A 37 2.53 11.22 -12.70
C ALA A 37 1.86 10.23 -13.66
N LEU A 38 0.75 10.62 -14.29
CA LEU A 38 0.05 9.78 -15.27
C LEU A 38 0.90 9.55 -16.53
N LYS A 39 1.59 10.57 -17.03
CA LYS A 39 2.53 10.41 -18.16
C LYS A 39 3.64 9.41 -17.83
N ARG A 40 4.18 9.44 -16.61
CA ARG A 40 5.18 8.46 -16.15
C ARG A 40 4.61 7.04 -16.10
N ALA A 41 3.40 6.87 -15.57
CA ALA A 41 2.72 5.58 -15.51
C ALA A 41 2.43 5.02 -16.91
N LEU A 42 1.91 5.84 -17.83
CA LEU A 42 1.66 5.47 -19.23
C LEU A 42 2.95 5.11 -19.99
N LEU A 43 4.04 5.86 -19.75
CA LEU A 43 5.35 5.51 -20.29
C LEU A 43 5.77 4.12 -19.81
N GLN A 44 5.71 3.86 -18.50
CA GLN A 44 6.10 2.58 -17.91
C GLN A 44 5.27 1.42 -18.50
N ALA A 45 3.95 1.56 -18.54
CA ALA A 45 3.05 0.55 -19.11
C ALA A 45 3.37 0.25 -20.59
N ALA A 46 3.66 1.29 -21.39
CA ALA A 46 4.02 1.13 -22.80
C ALA A 46 5.36 0.41 -23.00
N LEU A 47 6.30 0.57 -22.07
CA LEU A 47 7.60 -0.12 -22.08
C LEU A 47 7.45 -1.59 -21.70
N GLU A 48 6.60 -1.91 -20.72
CA GLU A 48 6.38 -3.28 -20.25
C GLU A 48 5.68 -4.16 -21.30
N GLU A 49 4.75 -3.60 -22.08
CA GLU A 49 4.01 -4.38 -23.09
C GLU A 49 4.83 -4.70 -24.34
N THR A 50 5.96 -4.01 -24.59
CA THR A 50 6.78 -4.24 -25.79
C THR A 50 8.14 -4.81 -25.40
N PRO A 51 8.40 -6.12 -25.62
CA PRO A 51 9.70 -6.71 -25.37
C PRO A 51 10.79 -6.02 -26.20
N GLY A 52 11.84 -5.52 -25.54
CA GLY A 52 13.00 -4.89 -26.18
C GLY A 52 12.98 -3.35 -26.24
N LYS A 53 13.90 -2.75 -27.01
CA LYS A 53 14.03 -1.28 -27.12
C LYS A 53 12.90 -0.70 -27.98
N THR A 54 11.88 -0.12 -27.36
CA THR A 54 10.83 0.67 -28.02
C THR A 54 11.30 2.11 -28.28
N THR A 55 11.07 2.62 -29.49
CA THR A 55 11.43 4.00 -29.84
C THR A 55 10.47 5.02 -29.22
N ASP A 56 10.94 6.25 -28.98
CA ASP A 56 10.10 7.31 -28.42
C ASP A 56 8.86 7.61 -29.28
N SER A 57 8.98 7.48 -30.61
CA SER A 57 7.86 7.66 -31.53
C SER A 57 6.78 6.58 -31.36
N ARG A 58 7.17 5.33 -31.11
CA ARG A 58 6.21 4.23 -30.87
C ARG A 58 5.48 4.40 -29.54
N VAL A 59 6.20 4.81 -28.50
CA VAL A 59 5.58 5.14 -27.20
C VAL A 59 4.61 6.31 -27.36
N SER A 60 5.02 7.37 -28.04
CA SER A 60 4.21 8.56 -28.28
C SER A 60 2.91 8.23 -29.02
N LEU A 61 3.00 7.41 -30.08
CA LEU A 61 1.82 6.97 -30.84
C LEU A 61 0.82 6.20 -29.97
N LYS A 62 1.32 5.34 -29.09
CA LYS A 62 0.48 4.45 -28.27
C LYS A 62 -0.16 5.15 -27.07
N THR A 63 0.59 6.04 -26.43
CA THR A 63 0.20 6.69 -25.18
C THR A 63 -0.41 8.08 -25.38
N GLY A 64 -0.28 8.65 -26.58
CA GLY A 64 -0.63 10.04 -26.85
C GLY A 64 0.34 11.06 -26.22
N ILE A 65 1.36 10.62 -25.47
CA ILE A 65 2.34 11.52 -24.85
C ILE A 65 3.23 12.11 -25.94
N HIS A 66 3.46 13.43 -25.91
CA HIS A 66 4.31 14.09 -26.88
C HIS A 66 5.76 13.54 -26.83
N ARG A 67 6.39 13.31 -27.99
CA ARG A 67 7.73 12.72 -28.10
C ARG A 67 8.81 13.42 -27.26
N LYS A 68 8.75 14.75 -27.11
CA LYS A 68 9.67 15.52 -26.25
C LYS A 68 9.51 15.16 -24.76
N ASP A 69 8.27 14.95 -24.32
CA ASP A 69 7.98 14.52 -22.95
C ASP A 69 8.44 13.08 -22.73
N VAL A 70 8.20 12.17 -23.69
CA VAL A 70 8.72 10.79 -23.61
C VAL A 70 10.25 10.79 -23.40
N LYS A 71 10.98 11.59 -24.20
CA LYS A 71 12.43 11.71 -24.08
C LYS A 71 12.87 12.24 -22.71
N ARG A 72 12.22 13.31 -22.22
CA ARG A 72 12.50 13.90 -20.90
C ARG A 72 12.23 12.92 -19.76
N LEU A 73 11.09 12.24 -19.79
CA LEU A 73 10.68 11.31 -18.74
C LEU A 73 11.61 10.09 -18.64
N ARG A 74 12.18 9.63 -19.76
CA ARG A 74 13.22 8.58 -19.78
C ARG A 74 14.54 9.00 -19.15
N THR A 75 14.89 10.29 -19.20
CA THR A 75 16.17 10.78 -18.67
C THR A 75 16.09 11.18 -17.19
N ASP A 76 14.89 11.41 -16.67
CA ASP A 76 14.64 11.92 -15.31
C ASP A 76 14.57 10.81 -14.22
N GLU A 77 15.27 9.68 -14.35
CA GLU A 77 15.18 8.51 -13.44
C GLU A 77 15.71 8.72 -11.99
N ASN A 78 15.76 9.95 -11.46
CA ASN A 78 16.26 10.24 -10.10
C ASN A 78 15.22 10.07 -8.96
N GLY A 79 14.09 9.41 -9.21
CA GLY A 79 13.03 9.22 -8.19
C GLY A 79 13.24 8.07 -7.19
N GLY A 80 14.39 7.38 -7.23
CA GLY A 80 14.61 6.11 -6.53
C GLY A 80 14.85 6.18 -5.02
N SER A 81 15.32 7.33 -4.49
CA SER A 81 15.79 7.43 -3.10
C SER A 81 14.65 7.50 -2.07
N LEU A 82 13.63 8.35 -2.31
CA LEU A 82 12.49 8.52 -1.40
C LEU A 82 11.61 7.26 -1.28
N LYS A 83 11.54 6.44 -2.34
CA LYS A 83 10.76 5.19 -2.35
C LYS A 83 11.33 4.09 -1.44
N LYS A 84 12.65 4.06 -1.26
CA LYS A 84 13.30 3.09 -0.37
C LYS A 84 13.09 3.44 1.10
N SER A 85 13.19 4.74 1.43
CA SER A 85 12.94 5.30 2.76
C SER A 85 11.57 4.92 3.33
N VAL A 86 10.51 5.28 2.58
CA VAL A 86 9.11 5.07 2.99
C VAL A 86 8.76 3.58 3.14
N ASN A 87 9.36 2.71 2.32
CA ASN A 87 9.11 1.27 2.38
C ASN A 87 9.69 0.64 3.67
N ALA A 88 10.91 1.02 4.07
CA ALA A 88 11.52 0.46 5.28
C ALA A 88 10.82 0.88 6.57
N SER A 89 10.43 2.15 6.69
CA SER A 89 9.68 2.63 7.86
C SER A 89 8.34 1.90 8.00
N ALA A 90 7.60 1.73 6.89
CA ALA A 90 6.34 1.00 6.89
C ALA A 90 6.51 -0.49 7.27
N LEU A 91 7.56 -1.14 6.77
CA LEU A 91 7.88 -2.52 7.15
C LEU A 91 8.26 -2.62 8.63
N ALA A 92 9.07 -1.71 9.15
CA ALA A 92 9.47 -1.69 10.56
C ALA A 92 8.27 -1.48 11.49
N ILE A 93 7.36 -0.56 11.16
CA ILE A 93 6.12 -0.35 11.91
C ILE A 93 5.26 -1.61 11.90
N SER A 94 5.05 -2.22 10.73
CA SER A 94 4.24 -3.45 10.60
C SER A 94 4.83 -4.61 11.41
N TYR A 95 6.14 -4.78 11.35
CA TYR A 95 6.83 -5.85 12.06
C TYR A 95 6.75 -5.62 13.58
N TRP A 96 6.99 -4.40 14.05
CA TRP A 96 6.88 -4.06 15.47
C TRP A 96 5.44 -4.21 15.96
N ALA A 97 4.47 -3.85 15.13
CA ALA A 97 3.05 -3.93 15.44
C ALA A 97 2.51 -5.37 15.55
N THR A 98 3.17 -6.37 14.96
CA THR A 98 2.54 -7.69 14.74
C THR A 98 3.42 -8.91 15.01
N ALA A 99 4.74 -8.77 15.16
CA ALA A 99 5.63 -9.91 15.37
C ALA A 99 5.73 -10.28 16.87
N PRO A 100 5.48 -11.54 17.27
CA PRO A 100 5.34 -11.96 18.68
C PRO A 100 6.50 -11.57 19.60
N GLU A 101 7.73 -11.62 19.10
CA GLU A 101 8.94 -11.23 19.82
C GLU A 101 8.95 -9.74 20.18
N PHE A 102 8.22 -8.92 19.42
CA PHE A 102 8.00 -7.48 19.65
C PHE A 102 6.64 -7.16 20.27
N GLN A 103 5.87 -8.16 20.72
CA GLN A 103 4.59 -7.97 21.42
C GLN A 103 4.76 -8.17 22.92
N SER A 104 4.01 -7.41 23.72
CA SER A 104 3.84 -7.61 25.16
C SER A 104 2.95 -8.84 25.43
N SER A 105 2.90 -9.29 26.68
CA SER A 105 1.95 -10.33 27.11
C SER A 105 0.48 -9.95 26.91
N GLU A 106 0.19 -8.67 26.68
CA GLU A 106 -1.15 -8.13 26.46
C GLU A 106 -1.47 -7.95 24.96
N GLY A 107 -0.57 -8.37 24.06
CA GLY A 107 -0.80 -8.27 22.61
C GLY A 107 -0.65 -6.84 22.06
N THR A 108 0.13 -6.00 22.73
CA THR A 108 0.49 -4.66 22.26
C THR A 108 1.98 -4.60 21.90
N PRO A 109 2.41 -3.73 20.99
CA PRO A 109 3.84 -3.55 20.71
C PRO A 109 4.60 -3.20 21.99
N ARG A 110 5.67 -3.94 22.31
CA ARG A 110 6.51 -3.68 23.49
C ARG A 110 7.50 -2.55 23.20
N ASP A 111 7.94 -1.85 24.24
CA ASP A 111 9.03 -0.89 24.11
C ASP A 111 10.35 -1.63 23.81
N LEU A 112 11.18 -1.08 22.92
CA LEU A 112 12.40 -1.73 22.45
C LEU A 112 13.64 -0.91 22.82
N PRO A 113 14.70 -1.52 23.36
CA PRO A 113 15.99 -0.85 23.47
C PRO A 113 16.60 -0.65 22.08
N ARG A 114 17.58 0.26 21.94
CA ARG A 114 18.30 0.44 20.67
C ARG A 114 18.91 -0.88 20.18
N HIS A 115 19.61 -1.56 21.09
CA HIS A 115 20.26 -2.85 20.86
C HIS A 115 19.62 -3.89 21.78
N GLY A 116 19.25 -5.04 21.20
CA GLY A 116 18.66 -6.14 21.96
C GLY A 116 19.70 -6.87 22.82
N SER A 117 19.19 -7.69 23.73
CA SER A 117 19.95 -8.67 24.51
C SER A 117 19.49 -10.09 24.17
N GLU A 118 20.10 -11.12 24.76
CA GLU A 118 19.65 -12.52 24.60
C GLU A 118 18.19 -12.77 25.04
N LYS A 119 17.62 -11.86 25.84
CA LYS A 119 16.26 -12.02 26.41
C LYS A 119 15.24 -11.04 25.84
N GLU A 120 15.69 -9.96 25.20
CA GLU A 120 14.82 -8.87 24.73
C GLU A 120 15.29 -8.36 23.38
N PRO A 121 14.45 -8.34 22.34
CA PRO A 121 14.85 -7.86 21.03
C PRO A 121 14.94 -6.32 21.03
N GLY A 122 15.86 -5.77 20.24
CA GLY A 122 16.04 -4.33 20.09
C GLY A 122 15.58 -3.81 18.75
N PHE A 123 15.52 -2.49 18.63
CA PHE A 123 15.11 -1.81 17.39
C PHE A 123 16.02 -2.15 16.20
N ASP A 124 17.31 -2.31 16.42
CA ASP A 124 18.23 -2.70 15.34
C ASP A 124 17.90 -4.09 14.76
N GLU A 125 17.42 -5.01 15.60
CA GLU A 125 17.02 -6.35 15.18
C GLU A 125 15.70 -6.32 14.42
N LEU A 126 14.73 -5.55 14.91
CA LEU A 126 13.48 -5.27 14.21
C LEU A 126 13.72 -4.87 12.75
N VAL A 127 14.59 -3.86 12.52
CA VAL A 127 14.88 -3.38 11.16
C VAL A 127 15.58 -4.46 10.32
N ARG A 128 16.51 -5.23 10.89
CA ARG A 128 17.17 -6.33 10.17
C ARG A 128 16.18 -7.39 9.69
N LEU A 129 15.21 -7.75 10.54
CA LEU A 129 14.19 -8.76 10.21
C LEU A 129 13.28 -8.33 9.04
N THR A 130 13.10 -7.02 8.82
CA THR A 130 12.35 -6.52 7.65
C THR A 130 13.06 -6.73 6.31
N ARG A 131 14.37 -7.02 6.31
CA ARG A 131 15.24 -7.02 5.12
C ARG A 131 15.18 -5.73 4.30
N ALA A 132 14.82 -4.61 4.93
CA ALA A 132 14.87 -3.32 4.28
C ALA A 132 16.33 -2.93 3.95
N ASP A 133 16.55 -2.38 2.75
CA ASP A 133 17.85 -1.91 2.26
C ASP A 133 18.23 -0.55 2.89
N MET A 134 18.35 -0.51 4.22
CA MET A 134 18.60 0.72 4.98
C MET A 134 19.15 0.47 6.39
N ALA A 135 20.01 1.36 6.85
CA ALA A 135 20.60 1.28 8.18
C ALA A 135 19.54 1.50 9.28
N PRO A 136 19.54 0.69 10.36
CA PRO A 136 18.59 0.87 11.47
C PRO A 136 18.61 2.25 12.14
N GLY A 137 19.75 2.94 12.12
CA GLY A 137 19.85 4.32 12.63
C GLY A 137 18.99 5.28 11.82
N THR A 138 19.09 5.20 10.49
CA THR A 138 18.32 6.03 9.55
C THR A 138 16.81 5.74 9.64
N VAL A 139 16.42 4.47 9.81
CA VAL A 139 15.00 4.12 10.00
C VAL A 139 14.48 4.67 11.33
N LEU A 140 15.26 4.59 12.41
CA LEU A 140 14.86 5.12 13.72
C LEU A 140 14.70 6.63 13.70
N GLU A 141 15.68 7.35 13.18
CA GLU A 141 15.64 8.82 13.03
C GLU A 141 14.39 9.24 12.25
N ALA A 142 14.11 8.57 11.12
CA ALA A 142 12.91 8.83 10.33
C ALA A 142 11.62 8.58 11.13
N LEU A 143 11.52 7.50 11.90
CA LEU A 143 10.33 7.20 12.69
C LEU A 143 10.12 8.16 13.88
N ILE A 144 11.21 8.68 14.46
CA ILE A 144 11.15 9.71 15.51
C ILE A 144 10.73 11.05 14.91
N GLU A 145 11.33 11.46 13.78
CA GLU A 145 10.94 12.67 13.05
C GLU A 145 9.48 12.65 12.62
N GLN A 146 8.97 11.47 12.28
CA GLN A 146 7.58 11.23 11.90
C GLN A 146 6.61 11.17 13.09
N GLY A 147 7.12 11.18 14.34
CA GLY A 147 6.30 11.07 15.55
C GLY A 147 5.61 9.71 15.70
N VAL A 148 6.10 8.68 15.00
CA VAL A 148 5.60 7.29 15.10
C VAL A 148 6.24 6.56 16.27
N VAL A 149 7.49 6.91 16.57
CA VAL A 149 8.27 6.37 17.67
C VAL A 149 8.68 7.52 18.58
N THR A 150 8.61 7.31 19.88
CA THR A 150 9.22 8.21 20.87
C THR A 150 10.27 7.47 21.66
N GLU A 151 11.33 8.17 22.03
CA GLU A 151 12.21 7.71 23.11
C GLU A 151 11.44 7.85 24.44
N VAL A 152 11.54 6.82 25.28
CA VAL A 152 11.00 6.77 26.64
C VAL A 152 12.16 6.56 27.62
N ASP A 153 11.88 6.58 28.92
CA ASP A 153 12.90 6.44 29.96
C ASP A 153 13.80 5.20 29.72
N ASP A 154 15.06 5.32 30.16
CA ASP A 154 16.09 4.28 30.07
C ASP A 154 16.57 3.90 28.64
N GLY A 155 16.35 4.75 27.64
CA GLY A 155 16.89 4.55 26.28
C GLY A 155 16.11 3.51 25.46
N PHE A 156 14.85 3.31 25.83
CA PHE A 156 13.90 2.49 25.09
C PHE A 156 13.10 3.36 24.12
N TYR A 157 12.58 2.73 23.07
CA TYR A 157 11.74 3.33 22.07
C TYR A 157 10.36 2.72 22.16
N ARG A 158 9.33 3.56 22.17
CA ARG A 158 7.93 3.15 22.17
C ARG A 158 7.32 3.41 20.82
N LEU A 159 6.69 2.37 20.24
CA LEU A 159 5.78 2.55 19.11
C LEU A 159 4.49 3.19 19.63
N LEU A 160 4.20 4.39 19.16
CA LEU A 160 3.03 5.12 19.63
C LEU A 160 1.76 4.48 19.04
N THR A 161 0.76 4.18 19.87
CA THR A 161 -0.46 3.45 19.45
C THR A 161 -1.36 4.23 18.50
N HIS A 162 -1.25 5.56 18.44
CA HIS A 162 -1.84 6.36 17.36
C HIS A 162 -1.08 6.24 16.04
N ALA A 163 0.08 5.57 16.01
CA ALA A 163 0.78 5.19 14.79
C ALA A 163 0.28 3.86 14.20
N LEU A 164 -0.60 3.12 14.89
CA LEU A 164 -1.37 2.02 14.30
C LEU A 164 -2.46 2.53 13.35
N LEU A 165 -2.87 3.80 13.52
CA LEU A 165 -3.77 4.52 12.61
C LEU A 165 -3.16 5.88 12.31
N PRO A 166 -2.34 5.97 11.24
CA PRO A 166 -1.67 7.21 10.88
C PRO A 166 -2.61 8.41 10.94
N ALA A 167 -2.16 9.51 11.56
CA ALA A 167 -2.94 10.74 11.64
C ALA A 167 -3.43 11.14 10.24
N ALA A 168 -4.67 11.61 10.15
CA ALA A 168 -5.26 11.95 8.86
C ALA A 168 -4.35 12.94 8.10
N GLY A 169 -3.83 12.51 6.95
CA GLY A 169 -2.93 13.30 6.12
C GLY A 169 -1.42 13.06 6.33
N SER A 170 -0.99 12.27 7.32
CA SER A 170 0.44 12.02 7.59
C SER A 170 1.14 11.28 6.43
N ALA A 171 2.48 11.31 6.41
CA ALA A 171 3.27 10.65 5.36
C ALA A 171 3.10 9.12 5.41
N GLU A 172 2.95 8.57 6.62
CA GLU A 172 2.72 7.15 6.89
C GLU A 172 1.32 6.74 6.44
N GLN A 173 0.32 7.60 6.62
CA GLN A 173 -1.02 7.34 6.09
C GLN A 173 -1.00 7.25 4.58
N VAL A 174 -0.24 8.14 3.93
CA VAL A 174 -0.07 8.12 2.47
C VAL A 174 0.67 6.87 2.03
N ALA A 175 1.70 6.44 2.77
CA ALA A 175 2.44 5.23 2.49
C ALA A 175 1.56 3.97 2.59
N ALA A 176 0.78 3.84 3.67
CA ALA A 176 -0.17 2.75 3.86
C ALA A 176 -1.27 2.77 2.79
N TYR A 177 -1.84 3.95 2.52
CA TYR A 177 -2.80 4.17 1.43
C TYR A 177 -2.24 3.71 0.08
N GLN A 178 -1.00 4.09 -0.24
CA GLN A 178 -0.33 3.66 -1.47
C GLN A 178 -0.12 2.14 -1.49
N ALA A 179 0.38 1.55 -0.40
CA ALA A 179 0.71 0.12 -0.32
C ALA A 179 -0.53 -0.75 -0.54
N THR A 180 -1.63 -0.46 0.16
CA THR A 180 -2.89 -1.20 0.02
C THR A 180 -3.48 -1.04 -1.37
N LEU A 181 -3.64 0.21 -1.84
CA LEU A 181 -4.31 0.45 -3.12
C LEU A 181 -3.49 -0.04 -4.31
N SER A 182 -2.17 0.19 -4.32
CA SER A 182 -1.31 -0.26 -5.42
C SER A 182 -1.30 -1.78 -5.53
N THR A 183 -1.33 -2.48 -4.40
CA THR A 183 -1.40 -3.96 -4.39
C THR A 183 -2.71 -4.44 -5.00
N HIS A 184 -3.85 -3.89 -4.57
CA HIS A 184 -5.16 -4.28 -5.11
C HIS A 184 -5.30 -3.91 -6.60
N LEU A 185 -4.92 -2.68 -6.98
CA LEU A 185 -4.92 -2.22 -8.37
C LEU A 185 -4.05 -3.11 -9.26
N THR A 186 -2.89 -3.55 -8.79
CA THR A 186 -2.02 -4.46 -9.54
C THR A 186 -2.70 -5.80 -9.77
N ALA A 187 -3.28 -6.39 -8.72
CA ALA A 187 -3.97 -7.68 -8.82
C ALA A 187 -5.21 -7.62 -9.74
N ALA A 188 -6.04 -6.57 -9.58
CA ALA A 188 -7.23 -6.35 -10.38
C ALA A 188 -6.89 -6.02 -11.85
N THR A 189 -5.83 -5.24 -12.10
CA THR A 189 -5.38 -4.90 -13.45
C THR A 189 -4.84 -6.13 -14.16
N HIS A 190 -4.02 -6.97 -13.50
CA HIS A 190 -3.61 -8.26 -14.04
C HIS A 190 -4.83 -9.08 -14.46
N ASN A 191 -5.83 -9.20 -13.59
CA ASN A 191 -7.04 -9.96 -13.90
C ASN A 191 -7.82 -9.39 -15.10
N LEU A 192 -7.83 -8.06 -15.27
CA LEU A 192 -8.52 -7.38 -16.35
C LEU A 192 -7.85 -7.61 -17.72
N ILE A 193 -6.53 -7.61 -17.76
CA ILE A 193 -5.76 -7.63 -19.03
C ILE A 193 -5.08 -8.97 -19.33
N ALA A 194 -5.18 -9.94 -18.41
CA ALA A 194 -4.57 -11.26 -18.55
C ALA A 194 -5.08 -11.97 -19.81
N PRO A 195 -4.19 -12.53 -20.66
CA PRO A 195 -4.59 -13.38 -21.78
C PRO A 195 -5.32 -14.63 -21.29
N GLU A 196 -6.17 -15.18 -22.17
CA GLU A 196 -6.86 -16.44 -21.92
C GLU A 196 -5.88 -17.56 -21.54
N GLY A 197 -6.23 -18.35 -20.52
CA GLY A 197 -5.38 -19.42 -19.99
C GLY A 197 -4.33 -18.98 -18.96
N THR A 198 -4.22 -17.68 -18.65
CA THR A 198 -3.34 -17.18 -17.58
C THR A 198 -3.99 -17.35 -16.21
N SER A 199 -3.20 -17.71 -15.18
CA SER A 199 -3.70 -17.75 -13.80
C SER A 199 -4.09 -16.36 -13.32
N LEU A 200 -5.26 -16.24 -12.69
CA LEU A 200 -5.78 -14.99 -12.15
C LEU A 200 -5.49 -14.87 -10.66
N ASN A 201 -5.28 -13.65 -10.19
CA ASN A 201 -5.18 -13.34 -8.77
C ASN A 201 -6.56 -13.49 -8.11
N PHE A 202 -6.57 -13.82 -6.82
CA PHE A 202 -7.81 -13.78 -6.04
C PHE A 202 -8.25 -12.33 -5.82
N ASP A 203 -9.27 -11.90 -6.55
CA ASP A 203 -9.90 -10.58 -6.43
C ASP A 203 -11.43 -10.75 -6.45
N ARG A 204 -12.04 -10.61 -5.27
CA ARG A 204 -13.47 -10.85 -5.04
C ARG A 204 -14.01 -9.79 -4.10
N ILE A 205 -15.20 -9.28 -4.41
CA ILE A 205 -15.92 -8.34 -3.56
C ILE A 205 -17.35 -8.84 -3.30
N LEU A 206 -17.74 -8.82 -2.03
CA LEU A 206 -19.11 -9.12 -1.61
C LEU A 206 -19.93 -7.83 -1.67
N ARG A 207 -21.11 -7.86 -2.30
CA ARG A 207 -22.00 -6.70 -2.40
C ARG A 207 -23.43 -7.10 -2.05
N TYR A 208 -24.00 -6.38 -1.09
CA TYR A 208 -25.41 -6.44 -0.71
C TYR A 208 -25.95 -5.02 -0.55
N SER A 209 -27.25 -4.85 -0.79
CA SER A 209 -27.97 -3.58 -0.65
C SER A 209 -29.20 -3.79 0.24
N HIS A 210 -29.83 -2.69 0.68
CA HIS A 210 -31.06 -2.72 1.49
C HIS A 210 -30.90 -3.44 2.85
N LEU A 211 -29.78 -3.22 3.53
CA LEU A 211 -29.53 -3.74 4.87
C LEU A 211 -29.93 -2.71 5.93
N SER A 212 -30.44 -3.19 7.06
CA SER A 212 -30.69 -2.36 8.24
C SER A 212 -29.39 -1.91 8.90
N ASP A 213 -29.44 -0.86 9.72
CA ASP A 213 -28.31 -0.39 10.53
C ASP A 213 -27.72 -1.52 11.40
N GLU A 214 -28.58 -2.31 12.04
CA GLU A 214 -28.18 -3.44 12.88
C GLU A 214 -27.47 -4.53 12.05
N SER A 215 -27.97 -4.81 10.85
CA SER A 215 -27.34 -5.75 9.93
C SER A 215 -25.97 -5.26 9.46
N VAL A 216 -25.85 -3.97 9.10
CA VAL A 216 -24.58 -3.36 8.70
C VAL A 216 -23.57 -3.42 9.84
N GLU A 217 -23.96 -3.09 11.07
CA GLU A 217 -23.07 -3.15 12.23
C GLU A 217 -22.64 -4.59 12.54
N THR A 218 -23.57 -5.55 12.45
CA THR A 218 -23.27 -6.97 12.65
C THR A 218 -22.25 -7.48 11.63
N LEU A 219 -22.44 -7.16 10.34
CA LEU A 219 -21.51 -7.53 9.28
C LEU A 219 -20.16 -6.83 9.44
N ASN A 220 -20.16 -5.54 9.79
CA ASN A 220 -18.94 -4.78 10.01
C ASN A 220 -18.09 -5.40 11.12
N ARG A 221 -18.67 -5.65 12.29
CA ARG A 221 -17.96 -6.29 13.42
C ARG A 221 -17.43 -7.68 13.05
N LEU A 222 -18.27 -8.53 12.44
CA LEU A 222 -17.87 -9.88 12.03
C LEU A 222 -16.70 -9.85 11.03
N THR A 223 -16.81 -9.02 10.00
CA THR A 223 -15.81 -8.98 8.92
C THR A 223 -14.50 -8.36 9.37
N GLN A 224 -14.51 -7.35 10.25
CA GLN A 224 -13.29 -6.81 10.86
C GLN A 224 -12.56 -7.87 11.69
N GLU A 225 -13.28 -8.58 12.56
CA GLU A 225 -12.71 -9.65 13.39
C GLU A 225 -12.09 -10.75 12.52
N LYS A 226 -12.82 -11.25 11.52
CA LYS A 226 -12.33 -12.34 10.65
C LYS A 226 -11.20 -11.90 9.73
N ALA A 227 -11.24 -10.67 9.21
CA ALA A 227 -10.16 -10.12 8.39
C ALA A 227 -8.87 -9.98 9.20
N GLN A 228 -8.97 -9.47 10.44
CA GLN A 228 -7.82 -9.32 11.34
C GLN A 228 -7.18 -10.67 11.66
N MET A 229 -7.99 -11.65 12.10
CA MET A 229 -7.52 -13.00 12.41
C MET A 229 -6.78 -13.63 11.22
N LEU A 230 -7.34 -13.52 10.00
CA LEU A 230 -6.74 -14.10 8.81
C LEU A 230 -5.43 -13.40 8.42
N LEU A 231 -5.37 -12.07 8.55
CA LEU A 231 -4.14 -11.32 8.32
C LEU A 231 -3.03 -11.74 9.28
N GLU A 232 -3.35 -11.92 10.57
CA GLU A 232 -2.41 -12.37 11.60
C GLU A 232 -1.90 -13.79 11.32
N GLU A 233 -2.81 -14.71 10.98
CA GLU A 233 -2.48 -16.10 10.63
C GLU A 233 -1.52 -16.18 9.43
N VAL A 234 -1.86 -15.49 8.34
CA VAL A 234 -1.04 -15.48 7.12
C VAL A 234 0.30 -14.80 7.36
N ASN A 235 0.33 -13.70 8.14
CA ASN A 235 1.55 -12.99 8.50
C ASN A 235 2.51 -13.89 9.31
N ALA A 236 1.99 -14.63 10.30
CA ALA A 236 2.79 -15.57 11.07
C ALA A 236 3.43 -16.65 10.19
N LEU A 237 2.66 -17.25 9.29
CA LEU A 237 3.15 -18.26 8.35
C LEU A 237 4.17 -17.68 7.35
N ALA A 238 3.89 -16.51 6.80
CA ALA A 238 4.79 -15.84 5.85
C ALA A 238 6.14 -15.49 6.49
N ARG A 239 6.16 -15.09 7.77
CA ARG A 239 7.40 -14.86 8.52
C ARG A 239 8.21 -16.13 8.69
N GLU A 240 7.57 -17.23 9.11
CA GLU A 240 8.24 -18.53 9.25
C GLU A 240 8.90 -18.95 7.92
N MET A 241 8.18 -18.80 6.82
CA MET A 241 8.70 -19.08 5.47
C MET A 241 9.86 -18.14 5.11
N GLN A 242 9.75 -16.84 5.40
CA GLN A 242 10.82 -15.87 5.14
C GLN A 242 12.11 -16.19 5.92
N MET A 243 12.00 -16.73 7.13
CA MET A 243 13.13 -17.19 7.92
C MET A 243 13.74 -18.47 7.33
N ASN A 244 12.91 -19.44 6.94
CA ASN A 244 13.36 -20.69 6.31
C ASN A 244 14.03 -20.47 4.95
N ASP A 245 13.58 -19.44 4.22
CA ASP A 245 14.11 -19.09 2.91
C ASP A 245 15.33 -18.16 2.98
N ALA A 246 15.84 -17.86 4.19
CA ALA A 246 16.84 -16.82 4.38
C ALA A 246 18.17 -17.04 3.66
N GLU A 247 18.62 -18.29 3.62
CA GLU A 247 19.87 -18.72 2.99
C GLU A 247 19.68 -19.06 1.50
N GLN A 248 18.45 -18.93 0.98
CA GLN A 248 18.13 -19.19 -0.42
C GLN A 248 18.24 -17.90 -1.24
N THR A 249 18.51 -18.03 -2.53
CA THR A 249 18.41 -16.91 -3.50
C THR A 249 16.94 -16.69 -3.90
N ALA A 250 16.06 -16.55 -2.91
CA ALA A 250 14.62 -16.37 -3.11
C ALA A 250 14.27 -14.89 -3.36
N ASN A 251 13.49 -14.61 -4.40
CA ASN A 251 13.03 -13.26 -4.77
C ASN A 251 11.50 -13.15 -4.86
N GLY A 252 10.78 -14.17 -4.38
CA GLY A 252 9.33 -14.19 -4.33
C GLY A 252 8.78 -13.03 -3.49
N ARG A 253 7.63 -12.50 -3.90
CA ARG A 253 6.92 -11.47 -3.15
C ARG A 253 5.48 -11.91 -2.98
N PHE A 254 4.97 -11.74 -1.76
CA PHE A 254 3.60 -12.05 -1.40
C PHE A 254 2.99 -10.83 -0.72
N ALA A 255 1.75 -10.52 -1.10
CA ALA A 255 0.98 -9.48 -0.47
C ALA A 255 -0.47 -9.96 -0.33
N PHE A 256 -1.02 -9.79 0.87
CA PHE A 256 -2.41 -10.07 1.19
C PHE A 256 -2.97 -8.90 1.97
N GLY A 257 -4.20 -8.51 1.64
CA GLY A 257 -4.88 -7.39 2.28
C GLY A 257 -6.38 -7.64 2.30
N ALA A 258 -7.05 -7.06 3.29
CA ALA A 258 -8.49 -7.10 3.44
C ALA A 258 -9.01 -5.69 3.69
N TYR A 259 -10.19 -5.38 3.18
CA TYR A 259 -10.86 -4.09 3.41
C TYR A 259 -12.35 -4.31 3.62
N VAL A 260 -12.91 -3.55 4.55
CA VAL A 260 -14.35 -3.54 4.85
C VAL A 260 -14.82 -2.10 4.69
N LEU A 261 -15.79 -1.86 3.80
CA LEU A 261 -16.37 -0.55 3.57
C LEU A 261 -17.85 -0.56 3.94
N PRO A 262 -18.21 -0.33 5.22
CA PRO A 262 -19.60 -0.17 5.60
C PRO A 262 -20.10 1.21 5.15
N LYS A 263 -21.29 1.26 4.55
CA LYS A 263 -22.05 2.50 4.34
C LYS A 263 -23.30 2.39 5.21
N LYS A 264 -23.41 3.24 6.23
CA LYS A 264 -24.69 3.38 6.95
C LYS A 264 -25.71 4.01 5.99
N PRO A 265 -26.99 3.62 6.04
CA PRO A 265 -28.05 4.31 5.32
C PRO A 265 -27.95 5.81 5.58
N SER A 266 -27.99 6.63 4.51
CA SER A 266 -28.19 8.06 4.71
C SER A 266 -29.64 8.30 5.09
N SER A 267 -29.89 9.23 6.01
CA SER A 267 -31.24 9.69 6.35
C SER A 267 -32.03 10.18 5.14
N ASP A 268 -31.33 10.54 4.05
CA ASP A 268 -31.90 11.04 2.80
C ASP A 268 -32.18 9.94 1.74
N GLU A 269 -31.64 8.72 1.87
CA GLU A 269 -31.92 7.60 0.93
C GLU A 269 -33.13 6.75 1.36
N ALA A 270 -33.68 6.96 2.57
CA ALA A 270 -34.83 6.21 3.09
C ALA A 270 -36.21 6.73 2.59
N ALA A 271 -36.23 7.76 1.75
CA ALA A 271 -37.45 8.43 1.28
C ALA A 271 -37.68 8.36 -0.24
N ALA A 272 -36.99 7.49 -0.97
CA ALA A 272 -37.17 7.28 -2.41
C ALA A 272 -37.73 5.88 -2.74
#